data_AF-A0AB39X9Q5-F1
#
_entry.id   AF-A0AB39X9Q5-F1
#
_cell.length_a   1.000
_cell.length_b   1.000
_cell.length_c   1.000
_cell.angle_alpha   90.00
_cell.angle_beta   90.00
_cell.angle_gamma   90.00
#
_symmetry.space_group_name_H-M   'P 1'
#
loop_
_entity.id
_entity.type
_entity.pdbx_description
1 polymer ?
#
loop_
_entity_poly.entity_id
_entity_poly.type
_entity_poly.pdbx_seq_one_letter_code
_entity_poly.pdbx_strand_id
1 'polypeptide(L)'
;MLQTLKQNKKLVLSIMWSVVVVSWLVLGSIFFLGDDETIGIIALTAAAVITEVAFWITALLFGMAMVDARKMLWHKLTGRSASQA
;
A
#
# COMPACT_ATOMS: atom_id res chain seq x y z
N MET A 1 17.73 -12.06 11.00
CA MET A 1 16.27 -12.24 11.16
C MET A 1 15.42 -10.97 10.98
N LEU A 2 15.94 -9.75 11.22
CA LEU A 2 15.17 -8.49 11.04
C LEU A 2 15.04 -7.99 9.58
N GLN A 3 15.93 -8.42 8.67
CA GLN A 3 15.88 -8.03 7.25
C GLN A 3 14.69 -8.65 6.50
N THR A 4 14.29 -9.88 6.84
CA THR A 4 13.14 -10.56 6.21
C THR A 4 11.83 -9.82 6.47
N LEU A 5 11.64 -9.27 7.68
CA LEU A 5 10.45 -8.47 8.00
C LEU A 5 10.38 -7.15 7.21
N LYS A 6 11.52 -6.49 6.99
CA LYS A 6 11.57 -5.24 6.20
C LYS A 6 11.35 -5.49 4.70
N GLN A 7 11.86 -6.62 4.18
CA GLN A 7 11.58 -7.07 2.82
C GLN A 7 10.10 -7.42 2.64
N ASN A 8 9.48 -8.10 3.61
CA ASN A 8 8.05 -8.45 3.55
C ASN A 8 7.15 -7.23 3.38
N LYS A 9 7.44 -6.09 4.05
CA LYS A 9 6.64 -4.87 3.88
C LYS A 9 6.68 -4.32 2.45
N LYS A 10 7.85 -4.31 1.82
CA LYS A 10 7.99 -3.89 0.41
C LYS A 10 7.35 -4.89 -0.56
N LEU A 11 7.50 -6.18 -0.27
CA LEU A 11 6.94 -7.27 -1.06
C LEU A 11 5.40 -7.25 -1.01
N VAL A 12 4.82 -7.07 0.18
CA VAL A 12 3.36 -6.90 0.37
C VAL A 12 2.86 -5.68 -0.40
N LEU A 13 3.54 -4.54 -0.28
CA LEU A 13 3.15 -3.34 -1.03
C LEU A 13 3.23 -3.59 -2.55
N SER A 14 4.30 -4.24 -3.02
CA SER A 14 4.49 -4.55 -4.44
C SER A 14 3.45 -5.53 -4.97
N ILE A 15 3.12 -6.59 -4.22
CA ILE A 15 2.09 -7.56 -4.60
C ILE A 15 0.73 -6.86 -4.67
N MET A 16 0.40 -6.05 -3.67
CA MET A 16 -0.88 -5.36 -3.63
C MET A 16 -1.05 -4.39 -4.81
N TRP A 17 -0.02 -3.62 -5.15
CA TRP A 17 -0.04 -2.77 -6.35
C TRP A 17 -0.07 -3.58 -7.65
N SER A 18 0.58 -4.73 -7.72
CA SER A 18 0.46 -5.61 -8.90
C SER A 18 -0.96 -6.12 -9.09
N VAL A 19 -1.69 -6.43 -8.02
CA VAL A 19 -3.10 -6.85 -8.09
C VAL A 19 -3.97 -5.72 -8.61
N VAL A 20 -3.72 -4.48 -8.19
CA VAL A 20 -4.39 -3.29 -8.73
C VAL A 20 -4.16 -3.16 -10.23
N VAL A 21 -2.91 -3.24 -10.69
CA VAL A 21 -2.56 -3.15 -12.11
C VAL A 21 -3.24 -4.25 -12.91
N VAL A 22 -3.20 -5.50 -12.42
CA VAL A 22 -3.87 -6.64 -13.06
C VAL A 22 -5.38 -6.41 -13.13
N SER A 23 -6.01 -5.90 -12.07
CA SER A 23 -7.44 -5.62 -12.05
C SER A 23 -7.85 -4.58 -13.10
N TRP A 24 -7.05 -3.53 -13.29
CA TRP A 24 -7.24 -2.54 -14.35
C TRP A 24 -7.03 -3.12 -15.76
N LEU A 25 -6.07 -4.05 -15.94
CA LEU A 25 -5.87 -4.74 -17.21
C LEU A 25 -7.07 -5.64 -17.56
N VAL A 26 -7.62 -6.34 -16.57
CA VAL A 26 -8.83 -7.15 -16.73
C VAL A 26 -10.03 -6.26 -17.09
N LEU A 27 -10.20 -5.13 -16.41
CA LEU A 27 -11.22 -4.14 -16.73
C LEU A 27 -11.10 -3.65 -18.18
N GLY A 28 -9.90 -3.23 -18.59
CA GLY A 28 -9.65 -2.76 -19.95
C GLY A 28 -9.98 -3.85 -20.97
N SER A 29 -9.61 -5.10 -20.69
CA SER A 29 -9.94 -6.23 -21.56
C SER A 29 -11.45 -6.43 -21.70
N ILE A 30 -12.20 -6.37 -20.59
CA ILE A 30 -13.67 -6.49 -20.59
C ILE A 30 -14.31 -5.34 -21.37
N PHE A 31 -13.79 -4.11 -21.24
CA PHE A 31 -14.31 -2.94 -21.95
C PHE A 31 -14.08 -3.01 -23.47
N PHE A 32 -12.96 -3.58 -23.92
CA PHE A 32 -12.66 -3.73 -25.35
C PHE A 32 -13.30 -4.95 -26.02
N LEU A 33 -13.63 -6.00 -25.24
CA LEU A 33 -14.13 -7.29 -25.76
C LEU A 33 -15.60 -7.57 -25.43
N GLY A 34 -16.18 -6.85 -24.46
CA GLY A 34 -17.53 -7.10 -23.96
C GLY A 34 -18.54 -6.08 -24.48
N ASP A 35 -19.60 -6.57 -25.12
CA ASP A 35 -20.77 -5.76 -25.52
C ASP A 35 -21.81 -5.61 -24.39
N ASP A 36 -21.61 -6.27 -23.25
CA ASP A 36 -22.52 -6.24 -22.10
C ASP A 36 -22.10 -5.19 -21.07
N GLU A 37 -22.89 -4.12 -21.00
CA GLU A 37 -22.70 -3.00 -20.07
C GLU A 37 -22.74 -3.44 -18.59
N THR A 38 -23.53 -4.47 -18.26
CA THR A 38 -23.64 -5.01 -16.89
C THR A 38 -22.32 -5.61 -16.42
N ILE A 39 -21.65 -6.35 -17.30
CA ILE A 39 -20.36 -6.98 -17.01
C ILE A 39 -19.27 -5.90 -16.83
N GLY A 40 -19.31 -4.85 -17.64
CA GLY A 40 -18.43 -3.69 -17.50
C GLY A 40 -18.57 -2.98 -16.15
N ILE A 41 -19.80 -2.74 -15.70
CA ILE A 41 -20.07 -2.09 -14.41
C ILE A 41 -19.58 -2.94 -13.23
N ILE A 42 -19.81 -4.25 -13.25
CA ILE A 42 -19.34 -5.16 -12.19
C ILE A 42 -17.81 -5.16 -12.13
N ALA A 43 -17.15 -5.26 -13.28
CA ALA A 43 -15.69 -5.23 -13.36
C ALA A 43 -15.12 -3.90 -12.85
N LEU A 44 -15.76 -2.77 -13.19
CA LEU A 44 -15.36 -1.43 -12.73
C LEU A 44 -15.50 -1.28 -11.23
N THR A 45 -16.63 -1.75 -10.69
CA THR A 45 -16.89 -1.73 -9.25
C THR A 45 -15.86 -2.57 -8.51
N ALA A 46 -15.54 -3.77 -9.00
CA ALA A 46 -14.52 -4.63 -8.41
C ALA A 46 -13.12 -3.98 -8.44
N ALA A 47 -12.74 -3.38 -9.57
CA ALA A 47 -11.49 -2.65 -9.70
C ALA A 47 -11.41 -1.46 -8.71
N ALA A 48 -12.50 -0.70 -8.57
CA ALA A 48 -12.60 0.41 -7.64
C ALA A 48 -12.43 -0.06 -6.17
N VAL A 49 -13.15 -1.11 -5.76
CA VAL A 49 -13.04 -1.67 -4.40
C VAL A 49 -11.60 -2.15 -4.13
N ILE A 50 -10.97 -2.82 -5.09
CA ILE A 50 -9.56 -3.26 -4.95
C ILE A 50 -8.63 -2.05 -4.77
N THR A 51 -8.83 -0.96 -5.51
CA THR A 51 -8.04 0.26 -5.36
C THR A 51 -8.24 0.94 -4.01
N GLU A 52 -9.47 0.98 -3.49
CA GLU A 52 -9.74 1.53 -2.15
C GLU A 52 -8.99 0.73 -1.10
N VAL A 53 -9.13 -0.61 -1.10
CA VAL A 53 -8.43 -1.49 -0.14
C VAL A 53 -6.91 -1.27 -0.18
N ALA A 54 -6.34 -1.17 -1.39
CA ALA A 54 -4.92 -0.87 -1.56
C ALA A 54 -4.53 0.49 -0.97
N PHE A 55 -5.40 1.50 -1.09
CA PHE A 55 -5.19 2.81 -0.49
C PHE A 55 -5.22 2.76 1.04
N TRP A 56 -6.19 2.08 1.64
CA TRP A 56 -6.29 1.90 3.11
C TRP A 56 -5.04 1.22 3.68
N ILE A 57 -4.54 0.18 3.03
CA ILE A 57 -3.34 -0.54 3.48
C ILE A 57 -2.09 0.34 3.33
N THR A 58 -1.98 1.10 2.24
CA THR A 58 -0.88 2.05 2.04
C THR A 58 -0.89 3.14 3.10
N ALA A 59 -2.06 3.69 3.44
CA ALA A 59 -2.23 4.68 4.48
C ALA A 59 -1.85 4.14 5.86
N LEU A 60 -2.24 2.91 6.20
CA LEU A 60 -1.83 2.23 7.45
C LEU A 60 -0.30 2.04 7.52
N LEU A 61 0.32 1.61 6.42
CA LEU A 61 1.76 1.42 6.34
C LEU A 61 2.52 2.76 6.50
N PHE A 62 2.05 3.82 5.86
CA PHE A 62 2.62 5.16 6.02
C PHE A 62 2.41 5.73 7.42
N GLY A 63 1.23 5.54 8.00
CA GLY A 63 0.92 5.96 9.37
C GLY A 63 1.86 5.30 10.38
N MET A 64 2.07 3.99 10.29
CA MET A 64 3.05 3.28 11.12
C MET A 64 4.47 3.81 10.92
N ALA A 65 4.90 3.99 9.66
CA ALA A 65 6.24 4.52 9.36
C ALA A 65 6.47 5.93 9.92
N MET A 66 5.44 6.79 9.91
CA MET A 66 5.51 8.14 10.45
C MET A 66 5.61 8.15 11.98
N VAL A 67 4.88 7.25 12.66
CA VAL A 67 4.99 7.06 14.11
C VAL A 67 6.39 6.56 14.50
N ASP A 68 6.92 5.58 13.78
CA ASP A 68 8.29 5.08 13.98
C ASP A 68 9.33 6.19 13.76
N ALA A 69 9.16 7.01 12.71
CA ALA A 69 10.03 8.15 12.44
C ALA A 69 9.98 9.21 13.55
N ARG A 70 8.78 9.55 14.07
CA ARG A 70 8.64 10.49 15.20
C ARG A 70 9.31 9.97 16.47
N LYS A 71 9.14 8.68 16.79
CA LYS A 71 9.82 8.05 17.93
C LYS A 71 11.34 8.09 17.79
N MET A 72 11.86 7.80 16.60
CA MET A 72 13.29 7.86 16.31
C MET A 72 13.85 9.29 16.45
N LEU A 73 13.11 10.30 15.96
CA LEU A 73 13.47 11.71 16.11
C LEU A 73 13.46 12.14 17.58
N TRP A 74 12.43 11.77 18.33
CA TRP A 74 12.35 12.03 19.76
C TRP A 74 13.54 11.42 20.50
N HIS A 75 13.85 10.15 20.26
CA HIS A 75 14.99 9.47 20.89
C HIS A 75 16.33 10.12 20.54
N LYS A 76 16.49 10.64 19.32
CA LYS A 76 17.68 11.41 18.92
C LYS A 76 17.78 12.77 19.62
N LEU A 77 16.65 13.42 19.88
CA LEU A 77 16.58 14.73 20.52
C LEU A 77 16.76 14.63 22.04
N THR A 78 16.10 13.67 22.70
CA THR A 78 16.22 13.49 24.16
C THR A 78 17.43 12.63 24.57
N GLY A 79 17.98 11.80 23.68
CA GLY A 79 19.10 10.89 23.98
C GLY A 79 20.51 11.49 23.86
N ARG A 80 20.65 12.80 23.63
CA ARG A 80 21.96 13.44 23.36
C ARG A 80 22.38 14.51 24.37
N SER A 81 21.75 14.56 25.55
CA SER A 81 22.08 15.56 26.60
C SER A 81 22.66 14.98 27.91
N ALA A 82 23.03 13.70 27.96
CA ALA A 82 23.53 13.07 29.20
C ALA A 82 24.93 12.42 29.08
N SER A 83 25.77 12.88 28.14
CA SER A 83 27.14 12.37 28.00
C SER A 83 28.12 13.41 27.44
N GLN A 84 27.89 14.70 27.72
CA GLN A 84 28.86 15.79 27.57
C GLN A 84 28.46 16.92 28.53
N ALA A 85 28.63 16.71 29.84
CA ALA A 85 28.79 17.74 30.86
C ALA A 85 29.20 17.06 32.17
#